data_AF-A0A7J7PHQ7-F1
#
_entry.id   AF-A0A7J7PHQ7-F1
#
_cell.length_a   1.000
_cell.length_b   1.000
_cell.length_c   1.000
_cell.angle_alpha   90.00
_cell.angle_beta   90.00
_cell.angle_gamma   90.00
#
_symmetry.space_group_name_H-M   'P 1'
#
loop_
_entity.id
_entity.type
_entity.pdbx_description
1 polymer ?
#
loop_
_entity_poly.entity_id
_entity_poly.type
_entity_poly.pdbx_seq_one_letter_code
_entity_poly.pdbx_strand_id
1 'polypeptide(L)'
;MQRLDISCLVALLLLGSLSSSVPRAQGLAQAEETPCGPNCAVISGDGTDSASPPYFLQALQNDSITEIRLTGPRYQLKPSAWADYGSGNMFVLRRNITIHSTYEPLGLMDFQLMERKVLLDAGVTLTFHDIVLQNVRKLGGFGLDFFVGNEGSQIVLQDVVRVKLACQLPADVLRSARTYTPVSAAYPNNSVALIPEFCFTAALNYGEPAEHCFNDAVHFQTFSLISASNDPDAGGQYPGYVLYQQNTTRVCESPSQRSASIRMTGMRSCAWPYW
;
A
#
# COMPACT_ATOMS: atom_id res chain seq x y z
N MET A 1 34.82 49.55 18.87
CA MET A 1 35.32 49.89 20.22
C MET A 1 34.17 49.73 21.21
N GLN A 2 34.40 48.97 22.29
CA GLN A 2 33.59 48.85 23.53
C GLN A 2 32.22 48.15 23.40
N ARG A 3 31.77 47.25 24.27
CA ARG A 3 32.32 46.60 25.49
C ARG A 3 31.51 45.29 25.74
N LEU A 4 32.17 44.30 26.32
CA LEU A 4 31.59 43.08 26.90
C LEU A 4 30.81 43.35 28.19
N ASP A 5 29.85 42.47 28.51
CA ASP A 5 29.56 41.84 29.82
C ASP A 5 28.59 40.67 29.53
N ILE A 6 28.88 39.37 29.68
CA ILE A 6 29.33 38.50 30.79
C ILE A 6 28.43 38.54 32.03
N SER A 7 27.52 37.56 32.11
CA SER A 7 26.95 36.97 33.33
C SER A 7 26.38 35.60 32.90
N CYS A 8 27.13 34.49 33.00
CA CYS A 8 27.44 33.72 34.22
C CYS A 8 26.17 33.30 34.99
N LEU A 9 25.59 32.17 34.60
CA LEU A 9 24.85 31.33 35.55
C LEU A 9 25.18 29.86 35.27
N VAL A 10 26.10 29.36 36.09
CA VAL A 10 26.42 27.96 36.26
C VAL A 10 25.32 27.35 37.13
N ALA A 11 24.57 26.39 36.60
CA ALA A 11 23.73 25.49 37.38
C ALA A 11 24.30 24.07 37.26
N LEU A 12 25.07 23.71 38.28
CA LEU A 12 25.46 22.36 38.66
C LEU A 12 24.27 21.68 39.37
N LEU A 13 24.19 20.34 39.36
CA LEU A 13 23.26 19.39 40.03
C LEU A 13 22.32 18.69 39.02
N LEU A 14 22.20 17.36 38.89
CA LEU A 14 22.59 16.21 39.71
C LEU A 14 22.73 14.98 38.78
N LEU A 15 23.82 14.23 38.94
CA LEU A 15 23.98 12.87 38.40
C LEU A 15 23.06 11.92 39.17
N GLY A 16 21.90 11.63 38.61
CA GLY A 16 21.03 10.52 39.02
C GLY A 16 21.28 9.31 38.13
N SER A 17 22.12 8.38 38.58
CA SER A 17 22.29 7.06 37.97
C SER A 17 21.05 6.21 38.26
N LEU A 18 20.07 6.25 37.35
CA LEU A 18 18.97 5.28 37.32
C LEU A 18 19.36 4.14 36.39
N SER A 19 19.80 3.02 36.98
CA SER A 19 19.91 1.74 36.30
C SER A 19 18.50 1.19 36.05
N SER A 20 17.90 1.54 34.92
CA SER A 20 16.74 0.82 34.40
C SER A 20 17.25 -0.44 33.70
N SER A 21 17.05 -1.58 34.35
CA SER A 21 17.20 -2.91 33.76
C SER A 21 16.29 -3.00 32.54
N VAL A 22 16.89 -2.99 31.34
CA VAL A 22 16.20 -3.25 30.09
C VAL A 22 15.68 -4.70 30.13
N PRO A 23 14.37 -4.94 29.98
CA PRO A 23 13.86 -6.29 29.82
C PRO A 23 14.41 -6.86 28.52
N ARG A 24 15.19 -7.93 28.66
CA ARG A 24 15.77 -8.73 27.60
C ARG A 24 14.62 -9.28 26.75
N ALA A 25 14.44 -8.75 25.54
CA ALA A 25 13.55 -9.30 24.54
C ALA A 25 13.89 -10.79 24.37
N GLN A 26 12.97 -11.63 24.79
CA GLN A 26 13.05 -13.07 24.59
C GLN A 26 12.99 -13.32 23.08
N GLY A 27 13.94 -14.12 22.60
CA GLY A 27 14.16 -14.37 21.18
C GLY A 27 12.87 -14.75 20.47
N LEU A 28 12.51 -13.93 19.48
CA LEU A 28 11.65 -14.37 18.38
C LEU A 28 12.36 -15.58 17.77
N ALA A 29 11.73 -16.75 17.92
CA ALA A 29 12.11 -17.95 17.20
C ALA A 29 12.25 -17.56 15.72
N GLN A 30 13.45 -17.73 15.16
CA GLN A 30 13.64 -17.63 13.72
C GLN A 30 12.73 -18.69 13.11
N ALA A 31 11.60 -18.26 12.56
CA ALA A 31 10.72 -19.13 11.81
C ALA A 31 11.59 -19.78 10.73
N GLU A 32 11.66 -21.11 10.76
CA GLU A 32 12.42 -21.90 9.81
C GLU A 32 11.92 -21.52 8.41
N GLU A 33 12.74 -20.79 7.64
CA GLU A 33 12.37 -20.29 6.32
C GLU A 33 11.98 -21.49 5.47
N THR A 34 10.68 -21.66 5.25
CA THR A 34 10.18 -22.74 4.40
C THR A 34 10.72 -22.49 3.00
N PRO A 35 11.50 -23.44 2.42
CA PRO A 35 12.14 -23.22 1.14
C PRO A 35 11.10 -22.83 0.09
N CYS A 36 11.32 -21.69 -0.54
CA CYS A 36 10.52 -21.22 -1.68
C CYS A 36 10.68 -22.21 -2.85
N GLY A 37 9.56 -22.64 -3.45
CA GLY A 37 9.56 -23.60 -4.55
C GLY A 37 10.16 -23.04 -5.85
N PRO A 38 10.31 -23.86 -6.92
CA PRO A 38 10.95 -23.43 -8.17
C PRO A 38 10.20 -22.32 -8.93
N ASN A 39 8.92 -22.10 -8.62
CA ASN A 39 8.06 -21.09 -9.24
C ASN A 39 7.85 -19.86 -8.34
N CYS A 40 8.71 -19.69 -7.34
CA CYS A 40 8.60 -18.64 -6.34
C CYS A 40 9.84 -17.73 -6.41
N ALA A 41 9.62 -16.41 -6.37
CA ALA A 41 10.67 -15.41 -6.31
C ALA A 41 10.70 -14.76 -4.92
N VAL A 42 11.83 -14.83 -4.23
CA VAL A 42 12.02 -14.19 -2.92
C VAL A 42 12.67 -12.82 -3.11
N ILE A 43 12.06 -11.79 -2.54
CA ILE A 43 12.57 -10.42 -2.55
C ILE A 43 12.86 -10.02 -1.10
N SER A 44 14.14 -9.86 -0.77
CA SER A 44 14.62 -9.49 0.58
C SER A 44 15.10 -8.05 0.68
N GLY A 45 15.44 -7.41 -0.44
CA GLY A 45 15.80 -6.01 -0.49
C GLY A 45 14.57 -5.10 -0.38
N ASP A 46 14.79 -3.89 0.12
CA ASP A 46 13.76 -2.84 0.21
C ASP A 46 13.45 -2.15 -1.13
N GLY A 47 14.11 -2.61 -2.18
CA GLY A 47 14.07 -2.00 -3.50
C GLY A 47 14.95 -0.76 -3.62
N THR A 48 15.69 -0.30 -2.59
CA THR A 48 16.52 0.91 -2.62
C THR A 48 17.90 0.70 -3.24
N ASP A 49 18.44 -0.52 -3.21
CA ASP A 49 19.71 -0.83 -3.87
C ASP A 49 19.59 -0.67 -5.40
N SER A 50 20.38 0.23 -5.98
CA SER A 50 20.44 0.49 -7.42
C SER A 50 21.29 -0.51 -8.18
N ALA A 51 22.15 -1.27 -7.48
CA ALA A 51 23.01 -2.30 -8.05
C ALA A 51 22.31 -3.65 -8.16
N SER A 52 21.27 -3.87 -7.37
CA SER A 52 20.39 -5.03 -7.48
C SER A 52 19.27 -4.74 -8.50
N PRO A 53 19.07 -5.59 -9.51
CA PRO A 53 18.01 -5.38 -10.49
C PRO A 53 16.63 -5.26 -9.82
N PRO A 54 15.63 -4.66 -10.49
CA PRO A 54 14.29 -4.56 -9.94
C PRO A 54 13.67 -5.96 -9.82
N TYR A 55 13.90 -6.62 -8.68
CA TYR A 55 13.51 -8.01 -8.42
C TYR A 55 12.03 -8.25 -8.71
N PHE A 56 11.17 -7.27 -8.45
CA PHE A 56 9.75 -7.39 -8.72
C PHE A 56 9.41 -7.39 -10.21
N LEU A 57 9.93 -6.44 -11.00
CA LEU A 57 9.69 -6.43 -12.45
C LEU A 57 10.27 -7.69 -13.10
N GLN A 58 11.47 -8.12 -12.70
CA GLN A 58 12.08 -9.35 -13.22
C GLN A 58 11.28 -10.60 -12.85
N ALA A 59 10.76 -10.68 -11.62
CA ALA A 59 9.87 -11.76 -11.21
C ALA A 59 8.57 -11.75 -12.05
N LEU A 60 8.01 -10.57 -12.33
CA LEU A 60 6.86 -10.45 -13.24
C LEU A 60 7.20 -10.87 -14.68
N GLN A 61 8.39 -10.54 -15.18
CA GLN A 61 8.82 -10.92 -16.54
C GLN A 61 9.14 -12.42 -16.68
N ASN A 62 9.45 -13.12 -15.59
CA ASN A 62 9.72 -14.55 -15.62
C ASN A 62 8.42 -15.36 -15.57
N ASP A 63 8.01 -15.91 -16.72
CA ASP A 63 6.76 -16.67 -16.88
C ASP A 63 6.64 -17.94 -16.03
N SER A 64 7.75 -18.45 -15.48
CA SER A 64 7.70 -19.59 -14.56
C SER A 64 7.33 -19.19 -13.13
N ILE A 65 7.42 -17.89 -12.79
CA ILE A 65 7.11 -17.41 -11.44
C ILE A 65 5.61 -17.19 -11.28
N THR A 66 5.02 -17.90 -10.32
CA THR A 66 3.60 -17.79 -9.91
C THR A 66 3.44 -17.23 -8.50
N GLU A 67 4.54 -17.07 -7.77
CA GLU A 67 4.56 -16.58 -6.38
C GLU A 67 5.70 -15.58 -6.20
N ILE A 68 5.42 -14.44 -5.56
CA ILE A 68 6.42 -13.46 -5.14
C ILE A 68 6.30 -13.30 -3.63
N ARG A 69 7.40 -13.55 -2.92
CA ARG A 69 7.47 -13.48 -1.47
C ARG A 69 8.35 -12.31 -1.04
N LEU A 70 7.78 -11.36 -0.33
CA LEU A 70 8.50 -10.24 0.27
C LEU A 70 8.95 -10.60 1.69
N THR A 71 10.26 -10.67 1.90
CA THR A 71 10.86 -11.04 3.19
C THR A 71 11.39 -9.84 3.97
N GLY A 72 11.51 -8.67 3.33
CA GLY A 72 11.90 -7.43 3.99
C GLY A 72 10.71 -6.68 4.63
N PRO A 73 10.97 -5.78 5.60
CA PRO A 73 9.94 -4.96 6.25
C PRO A 73 9.19 -4.04 5.29
N ARG A 74 9.86 -3.64 4.21
CA ARG A 74 9.36 -2.70 3.22
C ARG A 74 9.94 -3.09 1.86
N TYR A 75 9.16 -2.97 0.80
CA TYR A 75 9.58 -3.01 -0.59
C TYR A 75 8.97 -1.82 -1.33
N GLN A 76 9.81 -0.97 -1.91
CA GLN A 76 9.34 0.19 -2.67
C GLN A 76 9.55 -0.04 -4.17
N LEU A 77 8.49 0.12 -4.95
CA LEU A 77 8.61 0.12 -6.40
C LEU A 77 9.34 1.38 -6.88
N LYS A 78 10.45 1.20 -7.61
CA LYS A 78 11.22 2.31 -8.17
C LYS A 78 10.64 2.81 -9.49
N PRO A 79 10.31 4.10 -9.64
CA PRO A 79 9.85 4.65 -10.91
C PRO A 79 10.81 4.39 -12.08
N SER A 80 12.12 4.44 -11.84
CA SER A 80 13.14 4.19 -12.87
C SER A 80 13.11 2.77 -13.44
N ALA A 81 12.73 1.77 -12.64
CA ALA A 81 12.57 0.39 -13.11
C ALA A 81 11.36 0.22 -14.04
N TRP A 82 10.41 1.15 -13.98
CA TRP A 82 9.17 1.15 -14.74
C TRP A 82 9.11 2.27 -15.78
N ALA A 83 10.27 2.86 -16.13
CA ALA A 83 10.37 3.99 -17.04
C ALA A 83 9.89 3.65 -18.47
N ASP A 84 10.14 2.41 -18.91
CA ASP A 84 9.74 1.92 -20.23
C ASP A 84 8.24 1.57 -20.31
N TYR A 85 7.56 1.51 -19.16
CA TYR A 85 6.16 1.13 -19.07
C TYR A 85 5.24 2.32 -18.77
N GLY A 86 4.04 2.32 -19.34
CA GLY A 86 3.03 3.37 -19.11
C GLY A 86 1.82 3.19 -20.02
N SER A 87 0.93 4.19 -20.08
CA SER A 87 -0.35 4.10 -20.80
C SER A 87 -0.27 3.60 -22.25
N GLY A 88 0.83 3.87 -22.96
CA GLY A 88 1.06 3.43 -24.34
C GLY A 88 1.86 2.13 -24.50
N ASN A 89 2.50 1.63 -23.44
CA ASN A 89 3.33 0.44 -23.46
C ASN A 89 3.31 -0.22 -22.08
N MET A 90 2.37 -1.12 -21.81
CA MET A 90 2.26 -1.76 -20.50
C MET A 90 2.87 -3.16 -20.50
N PHE A 91 3.37 -3.59 -19.36
CA PHE A 91 3.72 -4.99 -19.17
C PHE A 91 2.44 -5.83 -19.14
N VAL A 92 2.30 -6.80 -20.04
CA VAL A 92 1.12 -7.66 -20.09
C VAL A 92 1.36 -8.90 -19.23
N LEU A 93 0.69 -8.99 -18.09
CA LEU A 93 0.70 -10.16 -17.24
C LEU A 93 -0.30 -11.19 -17.76
N ARG A 94 0.19 -12.37 -18.16
CA ARG A 94 -0.60 -13.44 -18.82
C ARG A 94 -0.86 -14.66 -17.95
N ARG A 95 -0.48 -14.60 -16.68
CA ARG A 95 -0.51 -15.74 -15.76
C ARG A 95 -0.95 -15.29 -14.38
N ASN A 96 -1.52 -16.24 -13.64
CA ASN A 96 -1.89 -15.99 -12.27
C ASN A 96 -0.63 -15.84 -11.42
N ILE A 97 -0.65 -14.86 -10.53
CA ILE A 97 0.48 -14.61 -9.63
C ILE A 97 -0.03 -14.20 -8.26
N THR A 98 0.65 -14.72 -7.24
CA THR A 98 0.36 -14.42 -5.84
C THR A 98 1.53 -13.65 -5.25
N ILE A 99 1.26 -12.52 -4.62
CA ILE A 99 2.23 -11.66 -3.97
C ILE A 99 1.87 -11.61 -2.49
N HIS A 100 2.82 -11.92 -1.61
CA HIS A 100 2.60 -11.82 -0.18
C HIS A 100 3.88 -11.46 0.55
N SER A 101 3.72 -11.05 1.81
CA SER A 101 4.85 -10.91 2.70
C SER A 101 4.95 -12.10 3.65
N THR A 102 6.17 -12.51 3.95
CA THR A 102 6.49 -13.38 5.09
C THR A 102 7.26 -12.62 6.17
N TYR A 103 7.30 -11.29 6.08
CA TYR A 103 7.88 -10.45 7.11
C TYR A 103 6.89 -10.26 8.25
N GLU A 104 7.30 -10.66 9.45
CA GLU A 104 6.56 -10.42 10.69
C GLU A 104 7.06 -9.11 11.33
N PRO A 105 6.16 -8.18 11.73
CA PRO A 105 4.71 -8.34 11.89
C PRO A 105 3.87 -8.19 10.61
N LEU A 106 4.15 -7.21 9.75
CA LEU A 106 3.57 -7.12 8.41
C LEU A 106 4.54 -6.41 7.47
N GLY A 107 4.89 -7.05 6.35
CA GLY A 107 5.67 -6.41 5.30
C GLY A 107 4.83 -5.42 4.49
N LEU A 108 5.50 -4.37 4.01
CA LEU A 108 4.89 -3.30 3.24
C LEU A 108 5.38 -3.29 1.80
N MET A 109 4.45 -3.07 0.86
CA MET A 109 4.74 -2.77 -0.54
C MET A 109 4.22 -1.39 -0.91
N ASP A 110 5.13 -0.51 -1.31
CA ASP A 110 4.85 0.87 -1.68
C ASP A 110 4.88 1.04 -3.21
N PHE A 111 3.73 1.42 -3.77
CA PHE A 111 3.55 1.56 -5.21
C PHE A 111 3.96 2.92 -5.77
N GLN A 112 4.36 3.86 -4.90
CA GLN A 112 4.83 5.19 -5.29
C GLN A 112 3.84 5.96 -6.19
N LEU A 113 2.53 5.70 -6.03
CA LEU A 113 1.48 6.30 -6.84
C LEU A 113 1.68 6.12 -8.36
N MET A 114 2.39 5.07 -8.76
CA MET A 114 2.59 4.75 -10.17
C MET A 114 1.29 4.21 -10.77
N GLU A 115 1.09 4.52 -12.04
CA GLU A 115 -0.15 4.24 -12.76
C GLU A 115 0.13 3.49 -14.05
N ARG A 116 -0.79 2.60 -14.43
CA ARG A 116 -0.88 1.96 -15.76
C ARG A 116 0.44 1.35 -16.19
N LYS A 117 1.03 0.54 -15.31
CA LYS A 117 2.30 -0.15 -15.56
C LYS A 117 2.09 -1.58 -16.01
N VAL A 118 1.04 -2.22 -15.49
CA VAL A 118 0.72 -3.63 -15.77
C VAL A 118 -0.70 -3.76 -16.30
N LEU A 119 -0.85 -4.44 -17.43
CA LEU A 119 -2.13 -4.89 -17.96
C LEU A 119 -2.34 -6.37 -17.61
N LEU A 120 -3.41 -6.66 -16.85
CA LEU A 120 -3.85 -8.01 -16.57
C LEU A 120 -4.61 -8.56 -17.78
N ASP A 121 -4.12 -9.66 -18.35
CA ASP A 121 -4.78 -10.27 -19.51
C ASP A 121 -6.09 -10.98 -19.12
N ALA A 122 -6.89 -11.35 -20.12
CA ALA A 122 -8.19 -11.99 -19.88
C ALA A 122 -8.03 -13.30 -19.07
N GLY A 123 -8.83 -13.44 -18.01
CA GLY A 123 -8.79 -14.59 -17.10
C GLY A 123 -7.61 -14.63 -16.13
N VAL A 124 -6.75 -13.61 -16.13
CA VAL A 124 -5.61 -13.53 -15.20
C VAL A 124 -6.07 -13.04 -13.82
N THR A 125 -5.64 -13.75 -12.78
CA THR A 125 -5.85 -13.38 -11.39
C THR A 125 -4.54 -13.00 -10.72
N LEU A 126 -4.48 -11.76 -10.22
CA LEU A 126 -3.41 -11.26 -9.38
C LEU A 126 -3.88 -11.25 -7.92
N THR A 127 -3.20 -11.96 -7.04
CA THR A 127 -3.54 -12.03 -5.62
C THR A 127 -2.51 -11.32 -4.77
N PHE A 128 -2.95 -10.48 -3.86
CA PHE A 128 -2.17 -9.96 -2.75
C PHE A 128 -2.69 -10.57 -1.45
N HIS A 129 -1.81 -11.14 -0.63
CA HIS A 129 -2.19 -11.55 0.72
C HIS A 129 -1.16 -11.25 1.79
N ASP A 130 -1.61 -11.13 3.05
CA ASP A 130 -0.77 -10.90 4.23
C ASP A 130 0.25 -9.77 4.04
N ILE A 131 -0.23 -8.60 3.58
CA ILE A 131 0.64 -7.50 3.16
C ILE A 131 -0.01 -6.14 3.36
N VAL A 132 0.83 -5.14 3.66
CA VAL A 132 0.43 -3.73 3.64
C VAL A 132 0.71 -3.14 2.27
N LEU A 133 -0.31 -2.56 1.63
CA LEU A 133 -0.17 -1.85 0.37
C LEU A 133 -0.26 -0.34 0.60
N GLN A 134 0.81 0.39 0.26
CA GLN A 134 0.87 1.85 0.40
C GLN A 134 0.89 2.51 -0.98
N ASN A 135 0.29 3.70 -1.09
CA ASN A 135 0.37 4.55 -2.28
C ASN A 135 -0.06 3.84 -3.58
N VAL A 136 -1.05 2.95 -3.49
CA VAL A 136 -1.58 2.21 -4.66
C VAL A 136 -2.50 3.04 -5.54
N ARG A 137 -2.90 4.23 -5.09
CA ARG A 137 -3.88 5.07 -5.78
C ARG A 137 -3.79 6.54 -5.36
N LYS A 138 -3.82 7.46 -6.33
CA LYS A 138 -3.74 8.91 -6.08
C LYS A 138 -5.03 9.49 -5.52
N LEU A 139 -6.18 9.08 -6.07
CA LEU A 139 -7.48 9.70 -5.76
C LEU A 139 -8.37 8.83 -4.85
N GLY A 140 -9.62 9.26 -4.66
CA GLY A 140 -10.69 8.45 -4.08
C GLY A 140 -10.98 7.19 -4.91
N GLY A 141 -11.79 6.27 -4.39
CA GLY A 141 -12.10 5.00 -5.07
C GLY A 141 -11.36 3.79 -4.53
N PHE A 142 -11.65 2.63 -5.14
CA PHE A 142 -11.26 1.31 -4.66
C PHE A 142 -10.15 0.65 -5.49
N GLY A 143 -9.95 1.04 -6.75
CA GLY A 143 -8.93 0.46 -7.63
C GLY A 143 -7.49 0.64 -7.14
N LEU A 144 -6.58 0.00 -7.85
CA LEU A 144 -5.13 0.11 -7.77
C LEU A 144 -4.65 0.68 -9.10
N ASP A 145 -4.15 1.91 -9.11
CA ASP A 145 -3.89 2.66 -10.36
C ASP A 145 -2.74 2.05 -11.17
N PHE A 146 -1.84 1.32 -10.51
CA PHE A 146 -0.72 0.61 -11.13
C PHE A 146 -1.16 -0.44 -12.17
N PHE A 147 -2.36 -1.00 -11.98
CA PHE A 147 -2.92 -2.06 -12.81
C PHE A 147 -4.07 -1.55 -13.66
N VAL A 148 -4.15 -2.08 -14.88
CA VAL A 148 -5.35 -2.08 -15.72
C VAL A 148 -5.71 -3.52 -16.07
N GLY A 149 -6.92 -3.76 -16.58
CA GLY A 149 -7.40 -5.12 -16.82
C GLY A 149 -8.18 -5.27 -18.12
N ASN A 150 -8.00 -6.43 -18.75
CA ASN A 150 -8.90 -6.95 -19.78
C ASN A 150 -10.11 -7.65 -19.15
N GLU A 151 -11.14 -7.90 -19.97
CA GLU A 151 -12.36 -8.56 -19.52
C GLU A 151 -12.06 -9.93 -18.90
N GLY A 152 -12.67 -10.21 -17.74
CA GLY A 152 -12.45 -11.44 -16.99
C GLY A 152 -11.16 -11.47 -16.15
N SER A 153 -10.33 -10.43 -16.19
CA SER A 153 -9.19 -10.31 -15.27
C SER A 153 -9.64 -9.91 -13.86
N GLN A 154 -8.82 -10.25 -12.85
CA GLN A 154 -9.15 -10.05 -11.45
C GLN A 154 -7.93 -9.67 -10.60
N ILE A 155 -8.16 -8.79 -9.62
CA ILE A 155 -7.27 -8.56 -8.49
C ILE A 155 -7.99 -9.02 -7.21
N VAL A 156 -7.32 -9.86 -6.44
CA VAL A 156 -7.77 -10.35 -5.13
C VAL A 156 -6.89 -9.76 -4.04
N LEU A 157 -7.50 -9.14 -3.03
CA LEU A 157 -6.84 -8.69 -1.81
C LEU A 157 -7.37 -9.53 -0.64
N GLN A 158 -6.49 -10.26 0.04
CA GLN A 158 -6.81 -11.15 1.16
C GLN A 158 -5.96 -10.76 2.36
N ASP A 159 -6.55 -10.41 3.50
CA ASP A 159 -5.76 -10.08 4.70
C ASP A 159 -4.79 -8.90 4.45
N VAL A 160 -5.25 -7.94 3.64
CA VAL A 160 -4.46 -6.78 3.20
C VAL A 160 -4.81 -5.53 4.01
N VAL A 161 -3.81 -4.75 4.38
CA VAL A 161 -4.01 -3.38 4.87
C VAL A 161 -3.64 -2.39 3.77
N ARG A 162 -4.59 -1.54 3.35
CA ARG A 162 -4.37 -0.50 2.36
C ARG A 162 -4.19 0.85 3.03
N VAL A 163 -2.99 1.39 2.95
CA VAL A 163 -2.65 2.72 3.47
C VAL A 163 -2.73 3.72 2.33
N LYS A 164 -3.63 4.69 2.46
CA LYS A 164 -3.78 5.78 1.50
C LYS A 164 -3.33 7.11 2.11
N LEU A 165 -2.60 7.88 1.33
CA LEU A 165 -2.23 9.25 1.69
C LEU A 165 -3.48 10.14 1.88
N ALA A 166 -4.44 10.03 0.95
CA ALA A 166 -5.67 10.80 0.95
C ALA A 166 -6.91 9.91 0.78
N CYS A 167 -7.95 10.22 1.56
CA CYS A 167 -9.20 9.48 1.55
C CYS A 167 -10.43 10.39 1.53
N GLN A 168 -11.47 9.89 0.86
CA GLN A 168 -12.85 10.27 1.15
C GLN A 168 -13.19 9.95 2.60
N LEU A 169 -14.16 10.69 3.16
CA LEU A 169 -14.64 10.44 4.52
C LEU A 169 -15.07 8.97 4.66
N PRO A 170 -14.68 8.27 5.74
CA PRO A 170 -15.01 6.86 5.92
C PRO A 170 -16.50 6.54 5.76
N ALA A 171 -17.38 7.42 6.25
CA ALA A 171 -18.83 7.29 6.08
C ALA A 171 -19.29 7.34 4.61
N ASP A 172 -18.64 8.14 3.76
CA ASP A 172 -18.96 8.22 2.33
C ASP A 172 -18.42 6.99 1.58
N VAL A 173 -17.24 6.50 1.97
CA VAL A 173 -16.70 5.23 1.46
C VAL A 173 -17.64 4.08 1.81
N LEU A 174 -18.10 4.00 3.07
CA LEU A 174 -19.05 2.99 3.51
C LEU A 174 -20.37 3.07 2.74
N ARG A 175 -20.90 4.29 2.55
CA ARG A 175 -22.13 4.51 1.77
C ARG A 175 -21.93 4.04 0.33
N SER A 176 -20.84 4.46 -0.32
CA SER A 176 -20.52 4.06 -1.68
C SER A 176 -20.37 2.54 -1.79
N ALA A 177 -19.58 1.92 -0.91
CA ALA A 177 -19.36 0.48 -0.89
C ALA A 177 -20.68 -0.31 -0.77
N ARG A 178 -21.61 0.14 0.08
CA ARG A 178 -22.93 -0.49 0.25
C ARG A 178 -23.87 -0.33 -0.95
N THR A 179 -23.64 0.67 -1.80
CA THR A 179 -24.43 0.84 -3.03
C THR A 179 -23.97 -0.08 -4.17
N TYR A 180 -22.78 -0.67 -4.09
CA TYR A 180 -22.35 -1.63 -5.10
C TYR A 180 -23.05 -2.97 -4.90
N THR A 181 -23.67 -3.46 -5.98
CA THR A 181 -24.04 -4.86 -6.11
C THR A 181 -22.78 -5.70 -6.34
N PRO A 182 -22.67 -6.90 -5.75
CA PRO A 182 -21.60 -7.83 -6.09
C PRO A 182 -21.52 -8.04 -7.61
N VAL A 183 -20.31 -8.23 -8.11
CA VAL A 183 -20.04 -8.30 -9.56
C VAL A 183 -20.82 -9.44 -10.23
N SER A 184 -21.01 -10.55 -9.51
CA SER A 184 -21.81 -11.68 -9.96
C SER A 184 -22.26 -12.52 -8.76
N ALA A 185 -23.12 -13.50 -9.01
CA ALA A 185 -23.53 -14.48 -8.01
C ALA A 185 -22.39 -15.37 -7.49
N ALA A 186 -21.22 -15.37 -8.15
CA ALA A 186 -20.05 -16.11 -7.69
C ALA A 186 -19.35 -15.42 -6.51
N TYR A 187 -19.62 -14.14 -6.26
CA TYR A 187 -19.06 -13.40 -5.13
C TYR A 187 -20.05 -13.32 -3.98
N PRO A 188 -19.57 -13.43 -2.72
CA PRO A 188 -20.41 -13.15 -1.56
C PRO A 188 -20.99 -11.74 -1.59
N ASN A 189 -22.08 -11.54 -0.86
CA ASN A 189 -22.62 -10.20 -0.65
C ASN A 189 -21.56 -9.27 -0.05
N ASN A 190 -21.60 -8.02 -0.49
CA ASN A 190 -20.72 -6.98 0.01
C ASN A 190 -21.00 -6.72 1.50
N SER A 191 -20.00 -6.97 2.34
CA SER A 191 -20.00 -6.78 3.78
C SER A 191 -18.86 -5.84 4.14
N VAL A 192 -19.24 -4.64 4.57
CA VAL A 192 -18.31 -3.53 4.86
C VAL A 192 -18.74 -2.85 6.14
N ALA A 193 -17.77 -2.62 7.03
CA ALA A 193 -17.95 -2.00 8.33
C ALA A 193 -16.96 -0.84 8.55
N LEU A 194 -17.33 0.07 9.44
CA LEU A 194 -16.38 1.00 10.02
C LEU A 194 -15.83 0.40 11.31
N ILE A 195 -14.52 0.47 11.46
CA ILE A 195 -13.82 0.10 12.69
C ILE A 195 -13.36 1.41 13.33
N PRO A 196 -13.82 1.73 14.56
CA PRO A 196 -13.49 2.99 15.22
C PRO A 196 -11.99 3.20 15.42
N GLU A 197 -11.27 2.13 15.74
CA GLU A 197 -9.83 2.12 15.97
C GLU A 197 -9.24 0.85 15.38
N PHE A 198 -8.22 1.00 14.54
CA PHE A 198 -7.50 -0.12 13.92
C PHE A 198 -6.00 0.14 14.03
N CYS A 199 -5.29 -0.77 14.71
CA CYS A 199 -3.84 -0.72 14.87
C CYS A 199 -3.19 -1.90 14.15
N PHE A 200 -2.03 -1.67 13.54
CA PHE A 200 -1.17 -2.71 12.99
C PHE A 200 0.28 -2.25 13.05
N THR A 201 1.23 -3.20 13.03
CA THR A 201 2.66 -2.88 13.05
C THR A 201 3.27 -3.07 11.67
N ALA A 202 3.91 -2.03 11.11
CA ALA A 202 4.57 -2.07 9.81
C ALA A 202 5.60 -0.94 9.66
N ALA A 203 6.46 -1.03 8.65
CA ALA A 203 7.44 0.01 8.30
C ALA A 203 6.85 1.05 7.32
N LEU A 204 5.83 1.81 7.74
CA LEU A 204 5.17 2.84 6.91
C LEU A 204 6.09 4.01 6.53
N ASN A 205 7.03 4.35 7.41
CA ASN A 205 8.10 5.32 7.17
C ASN A 205 9.42 4.58 6.98
N TYR A 206 10.44 5.26 6.45
CA TYR A 206 11.80 4.70 6.43
C TYR A 206 12.29 4.46 7.87
N GLY A 207 12.54 3.21 8.22
CA GLY A 207 13.00 2.80 9.55
C GLY A 207 12.42 1.47 10.00
N GLU A 208 12.56 1.21 11.29
CA GLU A 208 12.04 0.01 11.95
C GLU A 208 10.50 -0.01 11.94
N PRO A 209 9.87 -1.20 11.88
CA PRO A 209 8.43 -1.31 12.05
C PRO A 209 7.98 -0.69 13.38
N ALA A 210 6.88 0.05 13.31
CA ALA A 210 6.22 0.64 14.48
C ALA A 210 4.72 0.35 14.42
N GLU A 211 4.06 0.42 15.57
CA GLU A 211 2.60 0.34 15.64
C GLU A 211 1.99 1.63 15.09
N HIS A 212 1.02 1.49 14.20
CA HIS A 212 0.25 2.58 13.61
C HIS A 212 -1.23 2.37 13.88
N CYS A 213 -1.84 3.32 14.58
CA CYS A 213 -3.25 3.31 14.90
C CYS A 213 -4.00 4.35 14.08
N PHE A 214 -5.12 3.93 13.49
CA PHE A 214 -5.98 4.76 12.67
C PHE A 214 -7.39 4.77 13.23
N ASN A 215 -7.99 5.95 13.25
CA ASN A 215 -9.40 6.11 13.59
C ASN A 215 -10.27 5.96 12.35
N ASP A 216 -11.47 5.43 12.52
CA ASP A 216 -12.49 5.29 11.47
C ASP A 216 -12.00 4.52 10.23
N ALA A 217 -11.31 3.40 10.42
CA ALA A 217 -10.88 2.53 9.34
C ALA A 217 -12.10 1.88 8.65
N VAL A 218 -12.00 1.66 7.34
CA VAL A 218 -13.05 0.95 6.58
C VAL A 218 -12.58 -0.48 6.36
N HIS A 219 -13.31 -1.43 6.92
CA HIS A 219 -12.99 -2.85 6.83
C HIS A 219 -13.96 -3.57 5.90
N PHE A 220 -13.41 -4.33 4.97
CA PHE A 220 -14.11 -5.10 3.96
C PHE A 220 -13.99 -6.58 4.32
N GLN A 221 -15.01 -7.13 4.99
CA GLN A 221 -15.04 -8.58 5.22
C GLN A 221 -15.10 -9.32 3.89
N THR A 222 -16.01 -8.90 3.01
CA THR A 222 -16.13 -9.33 1.62
C THR A 222 -16.60 -8.16 0.78
N PHE A 223 -15.97 -7.89 -0.35
CA PHE A 223 -16.40 -6.83 -1.24
C PHE A 223 -15.91 -7.07 -2.66
N SER A 224 -16.80 -6.92 -3.64
CA SER A 224 -16.46 -7.02 -5.06
C SER A 224 -17.02 -5.83 -5.85
N LEU A 225 -16.23 -5.33 -6.80
CA LEU A 225 -16.68 -4.42 -7.85
C LEU A 225 -15.91 -4.65 -9.15
N ILE A 226 -16.44 -4.14 -10.26
CA ILE A 226 -15.67 -3.97 -11.48
C ILE A 226 -14.98 -2.61 -11.41
N SER A 227 -13.66 -2.62 -11.33
CA SER A 227 -12.84 -1.40 -11.45
C SER A 227 -12.71 -1.05 -12.93
N ALA A 228 -13.72 -0.39 -13.48
CA ALA A 228 -13.85 -0.08 -14.91
C ALA A 228 -13.33 1.33 -15.29
N SER A 229 -13.25 1.57 -16.61
CA SER A 229 -12.76 2.78 -17.27
C SER A 229 -13.59 4.05 -17.13
N ASN A 230 -14.77 3.97 -16.50
CA ASN A 230 -15.55 5.16 -16.12
C ASN A 230 -15.00 5.83 -14.85
N ASP A 231 -14.04 5.20 -14.17
CA ASP A 231 -13.08 5.90 -13.36
C ASP A 231 -12.29 6.85 -14.28
N PRO A 232 -12.39 8.18 -14.12
CA PRO A 232 -11.76 9.15 -15.03
C PRO A 232 -10.25 8.91 -15.20
N ASP A 233 -9.62 8.22 -14.25
CA ASP A 233 -8.20 7.90 -14.23
C ASP A 233 -7.85 6.52 -14.81
N ALA A 234 -8.81 5.58 -14.93
CA ALA A 234 -8.57 4.27 -15.55
C ALA A 234 -8.48 4.36 -17.09
N GLY A 235 -9.05 5.42 -17.67
CA GLY A 235 -9.00 5.69 -19.10
C GLY A 235 -9.89 4.75 -19.90
N GLY A 236 -10.65 5.31 -20.85
CA GLY A 236 -11.63 4.59 -21.67
C GLY A 236 -11.13 3.40 -22.49
N GLN A 237 -9.84 3.06 -22.45
CA GLN A 237 -9.23 2.10 -23.37
C GLN A 237 -9.37 0.64 -22.93
N TYR A 238 -9.57 0.36 -21.63
CA TYR A 238 -9.64 -1.01 -21.11
C TYR A 238 -10.97 -1.26 -20.39
N PRO A 239 -11.54 -2.48 -20.47
CA PRO A 239 -12.81 -2.80 -19.81
C PRO A 239 -12.69 -2.77 -18.27
N GLY A 240 -11.49 -2.96 -17.74
CA GLY A 240 -11.23 -2.99 -16.29
C GLY A 240 -11.03 -4.41 -15.77
N TYR A 241 -10.85 -4.52 -14.45
CA TYR A 241 -10.71 -5.81 -13.75
C TYR A 241 -11.73 -5.91 -12.62
N VAL A 242 -12.03 -7.14 -12.21
CA VAL A 242 -12.75 -7.37 -10.95
C VAL A 242 -11.80 -7.12 -9.78
N LEU A 243 -12.15 -6.21 -8.88
CA LEU A 243 -11.48 -6.09 -7.59
C LEU A 243 -12.29 -6.86 -6.56
N TYR A 244 -11.68 -7.91 -5.98
CA TYR A 244 -12.24 -8.65 -4.86
C TYR A 244 -11.40 -8.40 -3.60
N GLN A 245 -12.06 -8.02 -2.51
CA GLN A 245 -11.45 -7.74 -1.22
C GLN A 245 -12.06 -8.68 -0.18
N GLN A 246 -11.22 -9.38 0.54
CA GLN A 246 -11.56 -10.28 1.63
C GLN A 246 -10.68 -9.95 2.83
N ASN A 247 -11.29 -9.75 3.99
CA ASN A 247 -10.60 -9.34 5.23
C ASN A 247 -9.60 -8.18 4.99
N THR A 248 -9.98 -7.19 4.17
CA THR A 248 -9.10 -6.09 3.81
C THR A 248 -9.46 -4.85 4.62
N THR A 249 -8.48 -4.17 5.20
CA THR A 249 -8.70 -2.92 5.93
C THR A 249 -8.10 -1.75 5.17
N ARG A 250 -8.88 -0.69 4.97
CA ARG A 250 -8.42 0.58 4.41
C ARG A 250 -8.25 1.61 5.52
N VAL A 251 -7.07 2.19 5.57
CA VAL A 251 -6.70 3.28 6.49
C VAL A 251 -6.18 4.50 5.73
N CYS A 252 -6.12 5.64 6.41
CA CYS A 252 -5.83 6.93 5.81
C CYS A 252 -4.86 7.72 6.70
N GLU A 253 -3.70 8.10 6.18
CA GLU A 253 -2.69 8.86 6.94
C GLU A 253 -3.17 10.27 7.28
N SER A 254 -3.86 10.91 6.34
CA SER A 254 -4.55 12.17 6.57
C SER A 254 -6.04 11.92 6.33
N PRO A 255 -6.89 11.79 7.38
CA PRO A 255 -8.31 11.97 7.17
C PRO A 255 -8.44 13.37 6.60
N SER A 256 -9.01 13.48 5.38
CA SER A 256 -9.33 14.79 4.80
C SER A 256 -10.04 15.58 5.89
N GLN A 257 -9.37 16.60 6.44
CA GLN A 257 -9.86 17.30 7.62
C GLN A 257 -11.29 17.69 7.30
N ARG A 258 -12.24 17.16 8.09
CA ARG A 258 -13.67 17.50 7.99
C ARG A 258 -13.73 18.97 7.70
N SER A 259 -14.29 19.35 6.55
CA SER A 259 -14.53 20.70 6.10
C SER A 259 -14.43 21.74 7.24
N ALA A 260 -13.20 22.16 7.57
CA ALA A 260 -12.99 23.56 7.80
C ALA A 260 -13.43 24.12 6.46
N SER A 261 -14.55 24.83 6.45
CA SER A 261 -14.96 25.61 5.31
C SER A 261 -13.77 26.49 4.95
N ILE A 262 -12.89 25.99 4.09
CA ILE A 262 -11.96 26.80 3.35
C ILE A 262 -12.91 27.55 2.44
N ARG A 263 -13.39 28.70 2.94
CA ARG A 263 -13.80 29.79 2.06
C ARG A 263 -12.62 29.95 1.12
N MET A 264 -12.77 29.45 -0.10
CA MET A 264 -11.85 29.70 -1.20
C MET A 264 -11.97 31.16 -1.60
N THR A 265 -11.58 32.06 -0.70
CA THR A 265 -11.17 33.42 -1.04
C THR A 265 -9.67 33.34 -1.30
N GLY A 266 -9.31 32.93 -2.52
CA GLY A 266 -7.99 33.21 -3.09
C GLY A 266 -6.89 32.16 -2.94
N MET A 267 -7.18 30.86 -3.09
CA MET A 267 -6.10 29.88 -3.31
C MET A 267 -5.61 29.99 -4.76
N ARG A 268 -4.41 30.55 -4.93
CA ARG A 268 -3.62 30.40 -6.14
C ARG A 268 -3.26 28.92 -6.29
N SER A 269 -3.51 28.37 -7.47
CA SER A 269 -3.10 27.04 -7.89
C SER A 269 -1.62 26.79 -7.55
N CYS A 270 -1.35 26.02 -6.50
CA CYS A 270 -0.08 25.32 -6.39
C CYS A 270 -0.14 24.17 -7.39
N ALA A 271 0.42 24.40 -8.58
CA ALA A 271 0.69 23.32 -9.50
C ALA A 271 1.63 22.34 -8.79
N TRP A 272 1.14 21.13 -8.54
CA TRP A 272 2.03 20.01 -8.23
C TRP A 272 2.96 19.86 -9.45
N PRO A 273 4.29 19.80 -9.26
CA PRO A 273 5.18 19.51 -10.38
C PRO A 273 4.77 18.15 -10.94
N TYR A 274 4.27 18.17 -12.19
CA TYR A 274 4.16 16.97 -13.00
C TYR A 274 5.60 16.48 -13.21
N TRP A 275 5.91 15.32 -12.63
CA TRP A 275 7.10 14.55 -12.93
C TRP A 275 6.75 13.51 -13.99
#